data_AF-A0A2P8QQG2-F1
#
_entry.id   AF-A0A2P8QQG2-F1
#
_cell.length_a   1.000
_cell.length_b   1.000
_cell.length_c   1.000
_cell.angle_alpha   90.00
_cell.angle_beta   90.00
_cell.angle_gamma   90.00
#
_symmetry.space_group_name_H-M   'P 1'
#
loop_
_entity.id
_entity.type
_entity.pdbx_description
1 polymer ?
#
loop_
_entity_poly.entity_id
_entity_poly.type
_entity_poly.pdbx_seq_one_letter_code
_entity_poly.pdbx_strand_id
1 'polypeptide(L)'
;MTAEEKARFREKLAQAEEMGFDTFDPNLERHRQKWQTRKDKVIAQIAEANSPDYKELLQQKLFELELAWKRSDEHLAALREMHGIKD
;
A
#
# COMPACT_ATOMS: atom_id res chain seq x y z
N MET A 1 20.68 -6.74 23.17
CA MET A 1 21.12 -7.08 21.80
C MET A 1 22.53 -7.64 21.86
N THR A 2 22.63 -8.97 21.85
CA THR A 2 23.90 -9.69 21.77
C THR A 2 24.45 -9.66 20.33
N ALA A 3 25.73 -9.96 20.16
CA ALA A 3 26.38 -9.95 18.85
C ALA A 3 25.72 -10.92 17.84
N GLU A 4 25.15 -12.02 18.34
CA GLU A 4 24.38 -12.99 17.55
C GLU A 4 23.06 -12.42 17.01
N GLU A 5 22.36 -11.58 17.78
CA GLU A 5 21.13 -10.94 17.31
C GLU A 5 21.43 -9.96 16.16
N LYS A 6 22.55 -9.23 16.23
CA LYS A 6 23.01 -8.35 15.14
C LYS A 6 23.41 -9.13 13.89
N ALA A 7 24.03 -10.30 14.05
CA ALA A 7 24.43 -11.14 12.92
C ALA A 7 23.20 -11.72 12.19
N ARG A 8 22.23 -12.26 12.93
CA ARG A 8 20.96 -12.75 12.36
C ARG A 8 20.14 -11.64 11.71
N PHE A 9 20.18 -10.43 12.27
CA PHE A 9 19.51 -9.27 11.69
C PHE A 9 20.13 -8.87 10.34
N ARG A 10 21.46 -8.86 10.22
CA ARG A 10 22.15 -8.59 8.94
C ARG A 10 21.89 -9.67 7.88
N GLU A 11 21.83 -10.93 8.28
CA GLU A 11 21.53 -12.03 7.36
C GLU A 11 20.09 -11.97 6.83
N LYS A 12 19.13 -11.59 7.70
CA LYS A 12 17.74 -11.32 7.28
C LYS A 12 17.62 -10.08 6.40
N LEU A 13 18.43 -9.05 6.63
CA LEU A 13 18.47 -7.85 5.80
C LEU A 13 19.00 -8.17 4.40
N ALA A 14 20.10 -8.93 4.31
CA ALA A 14 20.64 -9.38 3.03
C ALA A 14 19.64 -10.27 2.27
N GLN A 15 18.88 -11.13 2.96
CA GLN A 15 17.80 -11.92 2.35
C GLN A 15 16.62 -11.05 1.88
N ALA A 16 16.28 -9.97 2.60
CA ALA A 16 15.25 -9.03 2.19
C ALA A 16 15.68 -8.19 0.97
N GLU A 17 16.96 -7.81 0.90
CA GLU A 17 17.56 -7.15 -0.27
C GLU A 17 17.63 -8.09 -1.49
N GLU A 18 17.96 -9.36 -1.30
CA GLU A 18 17.97 -10.37 -2.38
C GLU A 18 16.55 -10.69 -2.89
N MET A 19 15.53 -10.56 -2.03
CA MET A 19 14.11 -10.73 -2.38
C MET A 19 13.43 -9.45 -2.91
N GLY A 20 14.16 -8.34 -3.06
CA GLY A 20 13.64 -7.10 -3.65
C GLY A 20 12.69 -6.30 -2.74
N PHE A 21 12.78 -6.46 -1.42
CA PHE A 21 12.08 -5.58 -0.47
C PHE A 21 12.89 -4.27 -0.32
N ASP A 22 12.64 -3.34 -1.23
CA ASP A 22 13.28 -2.03 -1.29
C ASP A 22 12.85 -1.18 -0.07
N THR A 23 13.77 -1.00 0.88
CA THR A 23 13.65 0.02 1.92
C THR A 23 13.62 1.40 1.24
N PHE A 24 12.45 2.05 1.31
CA PHE A 24 12.08 3.29 0.61
C PHE A 24 11.73 3.13 -0.88
N ASP A 25 10.86 2.16 -1.18
CA ASP A 25 10.43 1.84 -2.54
C ASP A 25 9.76 3.03 -3.28
N PRO A 26 10.35 3.60 -4.34
CA PRO A 26 9.66 4.52 -5.25
C PRO A 26 8.47 3.86 -5.97
N ASN A 27 8.37 2.51 -5.97
CA ASN A 27 7.11 1.87 -6.36
C ASN A 27 6.00 2.13 -5.36
N LEU A 28 6.25 2.37 -4.08
CA LEU A 28 5.20 2.63 -3.10
C LEU A 28 4.54 4.00 -3.33
N GLU A 29 5.33 5.03 -3.60
CA GLU A 29 4.81 6.35 -3.96
C GLU A 29 4.14 6.33 -5.35
N ARG A 30 4.75 5.63 -6.30
CA ARG A 30 4.16 5.40 -7.63
C ARG A 30 2.90 4.55 -7.58
N HIS A 31 2.82 3.61 -6.64
CA HIS A 31 1.63 2.79 -6.37
C HIS A 31 0.55 3.69 -5.75
N ARG A 32 0.88 4.50 -4.73
CA ARG A 32 -0.03 5.50 -4.17
C ARG A 32 -0.59 6.44 -5.23
N GLN A 33 0.24 6.99 -6.12
CA GLN A 33 -0.22 7.82 -7.23
C GLN A 33 -1.16 7.06 -8.19
N LYS A 34 -0.79 5.84 -8.59
CA LYS A 34 -1.65 4.98 -9.43
C LYS A 34 -3.00 4.68 -8.77
N TRP A 35 -3.01 4.47 -7.45
CA TRP A 35 -4.23 4.27 -6.65
C TRP A 35 -5.09 5.52 -6.61
N GLN A 36 -4.49 6.69 -6.38
CA GLN A 36 -5.18 7.98 -6.42
C GLN A 36 -5.85 8.20 -7.78
N THR A 37 -5.12 7.99 -8.88
CA THR A 37 -5.66 8.11 -10.24
C THR A 37 -6.84 7.17 -10.50
N ARG A 38 -6.77 5.92 -10.01
CA ARG A 38 -7.88 4.97 -10.13
C ARG A 38 -9.11 5.41 -9.32
N LYS A 39 -8.89 5.95 -8.12
CA LYS A 39 -9.95 6.47 -7.25
C LYS A 39 -10.67 7.65 -7.90
N ASP A 40 -9.92 8.65 -8.37
CA ASP A 40 -10.44 9.81 -9.08
C ASP A 40 -11.25 9.41 -10.32
N LYS A 41 -10.76 8.42 -11.08
CA LYS A 41 -11.49 7.92 -12.26
C LYS A 41 -12.82 7.26 -11.92
N VAL A 42 -12.91 6.57 -10.77
CA VAL A 42 -14.19 5.97 -10.33
C VAL A 42 -15.13 7.06 -9.83
N ILE A 43 -14.63 8.05 -9.09
CA ILE A 43 -15.41 9.20 -8.63
C ILE A 43 -15.99 10.00 -9.82
N ALA A 44 -15.18 10.26 -10.85
CA ALA A 44 -15.64 10.90 -12.08
C ALA A 44 -16.75 10.10 -12.77
N GLN A 45 -16.59 8.77 -12.89
CA GLN A 45 -17.63 7.91 -13.46
C GLN A 45 -18.91 7.89 -12.62
N ILE A 46 -18.83 7.98 -11.28
CA ILE A 46 -20.02 8.09 -10.42
C ILE A 46 -20.76 9.40 -10.69
N ALA A 47 -20.02 10.50 -10.87
CA ALA A 47 -20.60 11.81 -11.16
C ALA A 47 -21.27 11.85 -12.54
N GLU A 48 -20.67 11.22 -13.54
CA GLU A 48 -21.17 11.16 -14.91
C GLU A 48 -22.25 10.07 -15.14
N ALA A 49 -22.35 9.09 -14.24
CA ALA A 49 -23.36 8.05 -14.33
C ALA A 49 -24.77 8.65 -14.25
N ASN A 50 -25.65 8.27 -15.17
CA ASN A 50 -27.05 8.70 -15.16
C ASN A 50 -27.99 7.61 -14.59
N SER A 51 -27.52 6.37 -14.49
CA SER A 51 -28.30 5.24 -13.98
C SER A 51 -28.00 4.98 -12.49
N PRO A 52 -29.02 4.84 -11.62
CA PRO A 52 -28.83 4.58 -10.20
C PRO A 52 -28.16 3.22 -9.92
N ASP A 53 -28.56 2.14 -10.61
CA ASP A 53 -27.88 0.83 -10.51
C ASP A 53 -26.39 0.91 -10.86
N TYR A 54 -26.05 1.68 -11.89
CA TYR A 54 -24.66 1.85 -12.31
C TYR A 54 -23.87 2.69 -11.30
N LYS A 55 -24.49 3.71 -10.69
CA LYS A 55 -23.89 4.46 -9.57
C LYS A 55 -23.60 3.56 -8.37
N GLU A 56 -24.53 2.68 -8.03
CA GLU A 56 -24.36 1.76 -6.90
C GLU A 56 -23.18 0.80 -7.12
N LEU A 57 -23.05 0.23 -8.33
CA LEU A 57 -21.89 -0.60 -8.70
C LEU A 57 -20.56 0.16 -8.61
N LEU A 58 -20.54 1.42 -9.07
CA LEU A 58 -19.32 2.25 -9.01
C LEU A 58 -18.99 2.68 -7.57
N GLN A 59 -19.99 2.94 -6.73
CA GLN A 59 -19.81 3.23 -5.31
C GLN A 59 -19.30 1.99 -4.55
N GLN A 60 -19.80 0.80 -4.85
CA GLN A 60 -19.29 -0.45 -4.30
C GLN A 60 -17.83 -0.68 -4.71
N LYS A 61 -17.50 -0.44 -5.98
CA LYS A 61 -16.13 -0.51 -6.49
C LYS A 61 -15.20 0.52 -5.82
N LEU A 62 -15.69 1.73 -5.56
CA LEU A 62 -14.95 2.75 -4.82
C LEU A 62 -14.64 2.28 -3.39
N PHE A 63 -15.64 1.71 -2.71
CA PHE A 63 -15.49 1.16 -1.37
C PHE A 63 -14.44 0.03 -1.31
N GLU A 64 -14.47 -0.91 -2.27
CA GLU A 64 -13.47 -1.99 -2.36
C GLU A 64 -12.06 -1.43 -2.57
N LEU A 65 -11.92 -0.40 -3.42
CA LEU A 65 -10.63 0.25 -3.65
C LEU A 65 -10.10 0.95 -2.39
N GLU A 66 -10.96 1.63 -1.63
CA GLU A 66 -10.56 2.29 -0.38
C GLU A 66 -10.22 1.29 0.74
N LEU A 67 -10.93 0.14 0.78
CA LEU A 67 -10.63 -0.94 1.73
C LEU A 67 -9.28 -1.60 1.42
N ALA A 68 -9.00 -1.88 0.14
CA ALA A 68 -7.71 -2.43 -0.29
C ALA A 68 -6.55 -1.47 0.00
N TRP A 69 -6.79 -0.16 -0.16
CA TRP A 69 -5.84 0.88 0.19
C TRP A 69 -5.55 0.91 1.69
N LYS A 70 -6.58 0.95 2.55
CA LYS A 70 -6.40 0.93 4.02
C LYS A 70 -5.60 -0.28 4.49
N ARG A 71 -5.92 -1.48 4.00
CA ARG A 71 -5.17 -2.69 4.36
C ARG A 71 -3.71 -2.62 3.93
N SER A 72 -3.42 -2.02 2.77
CA SER A 72 -2.05 -1.84 2.30
C SER A 72 -1.28 -0.82 3.16
N ASP A 73 -1.93 0.27 3.57
CA ASP A 73 -1.35 1.30 4.43
C ASP A 73 -1.11 0.77 5.86
N GLU A 74 -2.05 -0.01 6.41
CA GLU A 74 -1.91 -0.72 7.69
C GLU A 74 -0.78 -1.75 7.65
N HIS A 75 -0.66 -2.51 6.55
CA HIS A 75 0.45 -3.44 6.36
C HIS A 75 1.79 -2.69 6.28
N LEU A 76 1.82 -1.53 5.61
CA LEU A 76 3.00 -0.67 5.59
C LEU A 76 3.36 -0.11 6.95
N ALA A 77 2.37 0.33 7.73
CA ALA A 77 2.58 0.83 9.08
C ALA A 77 3.17 -0.26 9.99
N ALA A 78 2.64 -1.50 9.89
CA ALA A 78 3.18 -2.64 10.61
C ALA A 78 4.63 -2.98 10.20
N LEU A 79 4.95 -2.91 8.90
CA LEU A 79 6.33 -3.08 8.42
C LEU A 79 7.26 -1.98 8.95
N ARG A 80 6.82 -0.72 8.96
CA ARG A 80 7.61 0.40 9.50
C ARG A 80 7.88 0.27 11.00
N GLU A 81 6.89 -0.15 11.77
CA GLU A 81 7.01 -0.38 13.20
C GLU A 81 7.96 -1.55 13.52
N MET A 82 7.87 -2.65 12.78
CA MET A 82 8.78 -3.80 12.93
C MET A 82 10.23 -3.49 12.52
N HIS A 83 10.45 -2.62 11.53
CA HIS A 83 11.78 -2.21 11.09
C HIS A 83 12.35 -1.02 11.90
N GLY A 84 11.61 -0.47 12.87
CA GLY A 84 12.07 0.62 13.73
C GLY A 84 12.35 1.93 13.00
N ILE A 85 11.75 2.14 11.82
CA ILE A 85 11.91 3.36 11.02
C ILE A 85 11.02 4.43 11.64
N LYS A 86 11.59 5.23 12.56
CA LYS A 86 11.02 6.50 13.01
C LYS A 86 11.53 7.62 12.11
N ASP A 87 10.60 8.47 11.68
CA ASP A 87 10.86 9.77 11.03
C ASP A 87 11.95 10.57 11.74
#